data_AF-A0A2D8X3U7-F1
#
_entry.id   AF-A0A2D8X3U7-F1
#
_cell.length_a   1.000
_cell.length_b   1.000
_cell.length_c   1.000
_cell.angle_alpha   90.00
_cell.angle_beta   90.00
_cell.angle_gamma   90.00
#
_symmetry.space_group_name_H-M   'P 1'
#
loop_
_entity.id
_entity.type
_entity.pdbx_description
1 polymer ?
#
loop_
_entity_poly.entity_id
_entity_poly.type
_entity_poly.pdbx_seq_one_letter_code
_entity_poly.pdbx_strand_id
1 'polypeptide(L)' 'MVIYALGLGAAERGTHYLEQYPGYGGYLLFLACTGSVFLAGAKMLDCVRMEREKEEAAAAVAAE' A
#
# COMPACT_ATOMS: atom_id res chain seq x y z
N MET A 1 3.67 -10.17 -2.27
CA MET A 1 2.37 -10.64 -1.72
C MET A 1 1.76 -9.68 -0.70
N VAL A 2 2.52 -8.78 -0.06
CA VAL A 2 1.99 -7.87 0.98
C VAL A 2 0.93 -6.90 0.46
N ILE A 3 1.21 -6.16 -0.62
CA ILE A 3 0.25 -5.21 -1.22
C ILE A 3 -1.05 -5.93 -1.65
N TYR A 4 -0.93 -7.14 -2.18
CA TYR A 4 -2.08 -7.97 -2.56
C TYR A 4 -2.95 -8.34 -1.35
N ALA A 5 -2.34 -8.79 -0.25
CA ALA A 5 -3.06 -9.11 0.98
C ALA A 5 -3.75 -7.88 1.59
N LEU A 6 -3.08 -6.72 1.57
CA LEU A 6 -3.66 -5.44 2.01
C LEU A 6 -4.85 -5.04 1.16
N GLY A 7 -4.76 -5.19 -0.16
CA GLY A 7 -5.87 -4.92 -1.09
C GLY A 7 -7.07 -5.83 -0.84
N LEU A 8 -6.83 -7.13 -0.67
CA LEU A 8 -7.90 -8.12 -0.43
C LEU A 8 -8.66 -7.82 0.87
N GLY A 9 -7.93 -7.55 1.97
CA GLY A 9 -8.55 -7.21 3.25
C GLY A 9 -9.24 -5.85 3.27
N ALA A 10 -8.73 -4.86 2.53
CA ALA A 10 -9.37 -3.56 2.38
C ALA A 10 -10.67 -3.64 1.58
N ALA A 11 -10.71 -4.46 0.52
CA ALA A 11 -11.91 -4.69 -0.27
C ALA A 11 -13.01 -5.37 0.54
N GLU A 12 -12.67 -6.41 1.32
CA GLU A 12 -13.64 -7.16 2.13
C GLU A 12 -14.22 -6.33 3.30
N ARG A 13 -13.38 -5.55 3.98
CA ARG A 13 -13.87 -4.57 4.97
C ARG A 13 -14.66 -3.43 4.33
N GLY A 14 -14.21 -3.00 3.15
CA GLY A 14 -14.87 -1.99 2.36
C GLY A 14 -16.33 -2.37 2.04
N THR A 15 -16.54 -3.57 1.49
CA THR A 15 -17.90 -4.06 1.19
C THR A 15 -18.75 -4.12 2.46
N HIS A 16 -18.15 -4.51 3.59
CA HIS A 16 -18.83 -4.52 4.88
C HIS A 16 -19.27 -3.12 5.37
N TYR A 17 -18.52 -2.05 5.03
CA TYR A 17 -18.92 -0.66 5.32
C TYR A 17 -20.09 -0.18 4.48
N LEU A 18 -20.21 -0.66 3.23
CA LEU A 18 -21.34 -0.31 2.36
C LEU A 18 -22.65 -0.94 2.85
N GLU A 19 -22.58 -2.15 3.43
CA GLU A 19 -23.75 -2.83 4.02
C GLU A 19 -24.15 -2.25 5.39
N GLN A 20 -23.18 -1.99 6.28
CA GLN A 20 -23.49 -1.47 7.63
C GLN A 20 -23.87 0.01 7.65
N TYR A 21 -23.32 0.82 6.75
CA TYR A 21 -23.53 2.26 6.73
C TYR A 21 -24.08 2.70 5.36
N PRO A 22 -25.36 2.41 5.08
CA PRO A 22 -25.97 2.76 3.81
C PRO A 22 -25.99 4.29 3.63
N GLY A 23 -25.44 4.75 2.51
CA GLY A 23 -25.34 6.18 2.17
C GLY A 23 -23.89 6.61 1.91
N TYR A 24 -23.65 7.93 1.93
CA TYR A 24 -22.34 8.51 1.59
C TYR A 24 -21.23 8.13 2.58
N GLY A 25 -21.59 7.81 3.83
CA GLY A 25 -20.65 7.42 4.89
C GLY A 25 -19.93 6.11 4.59
N GLY A 26 -20.64 5.08 4.13
CA GLY A 26 -20.05 3.80 3.74
C GLY A 26 -19.04 3.94 2.59
N TYR A 27 -19.35 4.76 1.59
CA TYR A 27 -18.43 5.04 0.48
C TYR A 27 -17.18 5.80 0.92
N LEU A 28 -17.30 6.77 1.83
CA LEU A 28 -16.14 7.47 2.39
C LEU A 28 -15.23 6.53 3.17
N LEU A 29 -15.80 5.62 3.97
CA LEU A 29 -15.06 4.59 4.71
C LEU A 29 -14.37 3.59 3.77
N PHE A 30 -15.07 3.16 2.71
CA PHE A 30 -14.50 2.32 1.65
C PHE A 30 -13.29 3.00 0.99
N LEU A 31 -13.45 4.27 0.62
CA LEU A 31 -12.42 5.04 -0.07
C LEU A 31 -11.23 5.32 0.85
N ALA A 32 -11.46 5.60 2.14
CA ALA A 32 -10.40 5.72 3.14
C ALA A 32 -9.59 4.41 3.29
N CYS A 33 -10.28 3.26 3.34
CA CYS A 33 -9.61 1.96 3.45
C CYS A 33 -8.77 1.67 2.20
N THR A 34 -9.33 1.89 1.01
CA THR A 34 -8.62 1.67 -0.26
C THR A 34 -7.45 2.66 -0.43
N GLY A 35 -7.63 3.93 -0.04
CA GLY A 35 -6.59 4.96 -0.04
C GLY A 35 -5.39 4.60 0.84
N SER A 36 -5.63 3.95 1.98
CA SER A 36 -4.55 3.48 2.86
C SER A 36 -3.64 2.43 2.21
N VAL A 37 -4.19 1.58 1.33
CA VAL A 37 -3.43 0.57 0.57
C VAL A 37 -2.50 1.24 -0.45
N PHE A 38 -2.95 2.30 -1.12
CA PHE A 38 -2.10 3.04 -2.06
C PHE A 38 -0.95 3.76 -1.36
N LEU A 39 -1.21 4.38 -0.20
CA LEU A 39 -0.18 5.02 0.62
C LEU A 39 0.86 4.00 1.10
N ALA A 40 0.41 2.84 1.59
CA ALA A 40 1.29 1.75 1.99
C ALA A 40 2.10 1.20 0.81
N GLY A 41 1.47 1.02 -0.36
CA GLY A 41 2.10 0.55 -1.58
C GLY A 41 3.17 1.52 -2.08
N ALA A 42 2.90 2.83 -2.08
CA ALA A 42 3.86 3.85 -2.48
C ALA A 42 5.11 3.83 -1.58
N LYS A 43 4.92 3.74 -0.26
CA LYS A 43 6.02 3.71 0.70
C LYS A 43 6.86 2.43 0.59
N MET A 44 6.23 1.27 0.35
CA MET A 44 6.94 0.03 0.10
C MET A 44 7.81 0.12 -1.16
N LEU A 45 7.27 0.67 -2.25
CA LEU A 45 8.00 0.81 -3.50
C LEU A 45 9.20 1.77 -3.37
N ASP A 46 9.02 2.85 -2.60
CA ASP A 46 10.06 3.82 -2.30
C ASP A 46 11.22 3.19 -1.50
N CYS A 47 10.92 2.39 -0.46
CA CYS A 47 11.94 1.66 0.28
C CYS A 47 12.76 0.72 -0.62
N VAL A 48 12.10 -0.03 -1.52
CA VAL A 48 12.80 -0.93 -2.46
C VAL A 48 13.71 -0.16 -3.42
N ARG A 49 13.31 1.05 -3.85
CA ARG A 49 14.18 1.93 -4.64
C ARG A 49 15.44 2.30 -3.86
N MET A 50 15.27 2.77 -2.62
CA MET A 50 16.39 3.18 -1.77
C MET A 50 17.34 2.02 -1.44
N GLU A 51 16.82 0.80 -1.26
CA GLU A 51 17.63 -0.40 -1.04
C GLU A 51 18.50 -0.71 -2.26
N ARG A 52 17.94 -0.66 -3.47
CA ARG A 52 18.70 -0.87 -4.72
C ARG A 52 19.78 0.17 -4.93
N GLU A 53 19.47 1.45 -4.70
CA GLU A 53 20.46 2.54 -4.82
C GLU A 53 21.63 2.36 -3.84
N LYS A 54 21.35 1.88 -2.62
CA LYS A 54 22.39 1.57 -1.63
C LYS A 54 23.26 0.38 -2.06
N GLU A 55 22.66 -0.67 -2.60
CA GLU A 55 23.40 -1.82 -3.13
C GLU A 55 24.30 -1.42 -4.30
N GLU A 56 23.81 -0.58 -5.22
CA GLU A 56 24.57 -0.06 -6.35
C GLU A 56 25.74 0.82 -5.89
N ALA A 57 25.53 1.70 -4.91
CA ALA A 57 26.59 2.52 -4.32
C ALA A 57 27.65 1.67 -3.60
N ALA A 58 27.23 0.65 -2.84
CA ALA A 58 28.16 -0.28 -2.19
C ALA A 58 28.98 -1.08 -3.19
N ALA A 59 28.38 -1.52 -4.29
CA ALA A 59 29.07 -2.22 -5.37
C ALA A 59 30.09 -1.32 -6.10
N ALA A 60 29.78 -0.03 -6.29
CA ALA A 60 30.71 0.93 -6.88
C ALA A 60 31.94 1.18 -5.99
N VAL A 61 31.75 1.32 -4.67
CA VAL A 61 32.86 1.47 -3.72
C VAL A 61 33.69 0.18 -3.60
N ALA A 62 33.09 -1.00 -3.75
CA ALA A 62 33.83 -2.27 -3.74
C ALA A 62 34.60 -2.55 -5.05
N ALA A 63 34.27 -1.84 -6.13
CA ALA A 63 34.94 -1.95 -7.43
C ALA A 63 36.11 -0.95 -7.60
N GLU A 64 36.26 0.01 -6.67
CA GLU A 64 37.39 0.94 -6.55
C GLU A 64 38.44 0.40 -5.57
#